data_AF-A0A944N1N6-F1
#
_entry.id   AF-A0A944N1N6-F1
#
_cell.length_a   1.000
_cell.length_b   1.000
_cell.length_c   1.000
_cell.angle_alpha   90.00
_cell.angle_beta   90.00
_cell.angle_gamma   90.00
#
_symmetry.space_group_name_H-M   'P 1'
#
loop_
_entity.id
_entity.type
_entity.pdbx_description
1 polymer ?
#
loop_
_entity_poly.entity_id
_entity_poly.type
_entity_poly.pdbx_seq_one_letter_code
_entity_poly.pdbx_strand_id
1 'polypeptide(L)'
;MQQRINNTLGRMMITGDEGSWDYGFLESLQEQMTTRGSLSPRQQEILQQVEGRWSDEALKSRATWTESWTEDQDSKFNIALQYYRKTGYYGNIVYKYLTTEGIRCTGMTPSEKEYNKLVLNKYAAGVIRNIQSESKFPVGGTAIFRTGARTNKNKPCVILKHGNAEHVNSHAKGAKPIQVLPIGSSTPCWTEERWLKKAKKKK
;
A
#
# COMPACT_ATOMS: atom_id res chain seq x y z
N MET A 1 -3.98 34.18 -20.74
CA MET A 1 -4.72 32.97 -20.30
C MET A 1 -4.43 31.78 -21.20
N GLN A 2 -4.64 31.88 -22.52
CA GLN A 2 -4.37 30.78 -23.46
C GLN A 2 -2.95 30.18 -23.34
N GLN A 3 -1.93 31.03 -23.27
CA GLN A 3 -0.54 30.58 -23.13
C GLN A 3 -0.29 29.76 -21.85
N ARG A 4 -0.95 30.09 -20.74
CA ARG A 4 -0.84 29.36 -19.47
C ARG A 4 -1.35 27.92 -19.61
N ILE A 5 -2.51 27.77 -20.23
CA ILE A 5 -3.13 26.46 -20.52
C ILE A 5 -2.20 25.65 -21.44
N ASN A 6 -1.76 26.23 -22.55
CA ASN A 6 -0.89 25.56 -23.52
C ASN A 6 0.45 25.13 -22.91
N ASN A 7 1.08 25.97 -22.08
CA ASN A 7 2.33 25.63 -21.41
C ASN A 7 2.15 24.42 -20.48
N THR A 8 1.04 24.36 -19.74
CA THR A 8 0.77 23.27 -18.81
C THR A 8 0.43 21.97 -19.54
N LEU A 9 -0.36 22.04 -20.62
CA LEU A 9 -0.62 20.92 -21.52
C LEU A 9 0.68 20.37 -22.13
N GLY A 10 1.57 21.26 -22.60
CA GLY A 10 2.87 20.87 -23.15
C GLY A 10 3.74 20.12 -22.14
N ARG A 11 3.73 20.54 -20.87
CA ARG A 11 4.41 19.81 -19.79
C ARG A 11 3.83 18.40 -19.59
N MET A 12 2.50 18.25 -19.60
CA MET A 12 1.84 16.96 -19.46
C MET A 12 2.16 16.00 -20.61
N MET A 13 2.18 16.49 -21.85
CA MET A 13 2.55 15.71 -23.04
C MET A 13 3.99 15.20 -22.94
N ILE A 14 4.93 16.06 -22.53
CA ILE A 14 6.34 15.65 -22.36
C ILE A 14 6.47 14.51 -21.32
N THR A 15 5.65 14.53 -20.27
CA THR A 15 5.64 13.47 -19.25
C THR A 15 4.75 12.27 -19.59
N GLY A 16 4.00 12.32 -20.70
CA GLY A 16 3.09 11.26 -21.13
C GLY A 16 1.81 11.09 -20.28
N ASP A 17 1.33 12.15 -19.62
CA ASP A 17 0.15 12.09 -18.71
C ASP A 17 -1.15 12.62 -19.36
N GLU A 18 -1.29 12.37 -20.66
CA GLU A 18 -2.43 12.79 -21.49
C GLU A 18 -3.75 12.13 -21.06
N GLY A 19 -3.68 10.97 -20.39
CA GLY A 19 -4.86 10.28 -19.85
C GLY A 19 -5.37 10.85 -18.52
N SER A 20 -4.73 11.88 -17.96
CA SER A 20 -5.11 12.43 -16.66
C SER A 20 -6.37 13.29 -16.73
N TRP A 21 -7.10 13.36 -15.60
CA TRP A 21 -8.22 14.30 -15.45
C TRP A 21 -7.76 15.75 -15.63
N ASP A 22 -6.55 16.08 -15.18
CA ASP A 22 -5.98 17.41 -15.32
C ASP A 22 -5.82 17.79 -16.80
N TYR A 23 -5.32 16.86 -17.63
CA TYR A 23 -5.17 17.07 -19.06
C TYR A 23 -6.51 17.32 -19.75
N GLY A 24 -7.50 16.45 -19.55
CA GLY A 24 -8.84 16.63 -20.12
C GLY A 24 -9.54 17.90 -19.64
N PHE A 25 -9.32 18.31 -18.37
CA PHE A 25 -9.80 19.59 -17.87
C PHE A 25 -9.15 20.78 -18.59
N LEU A 26 -7.84 20.74 -18.82
CA LEU A 26 -7.13 21.79 -19.54
C LEU A 26 -7.53 21.87 -21.02
N GLU A 27 -7.80 20.75 -21.68
CA GLU A 27 -8.37 20.73 -23.04
C GLU A 27 -9.73 21.44 -23.08
N SER A 28 -10.60 21.17 -22.11
CA SER A 28 -11.89 21.86 -21.98
C SER A 28 -11.72 23.36 -21.77
N LEU A 29 -10.75 23.80 -20.96
CA LEU A 29 -10.44 25.22 -20.81
C LEU A 29 -9.87 25.84 -22.09
N GLN A 30 -9.07 25.09 -22.84
CA GLN A 30 -8.50 25.52 -24.12
C GLN A 30 -9.61 25.80 -25.14
N GLU A 31 -10.56 24.87 -25.28
CA GLU A 31 -11.73 25.02 -26.17
C GLU A 31 -12.65 26.16 -25.72
N GLN A 32 -12.87 26.32 -24.42
CA GLN A 32 -13.66 27.44 -23.92
C GLN A 32 -13.01 28.79 -24.25
N MET A 33 -11.67 28.88 -24.16
CA MET A 33 -10.96 30.09 -24.50
C MET A 33 -11.02 30.41 -25.99
N THR A 34 -10.98 29.41 -26.87
CA THR A 34 -11.11 29.63 -28.32
C THR A 34 -12.54 30.03 -28.71
N THR A 35 -13.56 29.50 -28.03
CA THR A 35 -14.97 29.75 -28.35
C THR A 35 -15.55 31.00 -27.68
N ARG A 36 -15.22 31.27 -26.41
CA ARG A 36 -15.82 32.33 -25.58
C ARG A 36 -14.84 33.41 -25.13
N GLY A 37 -13.53 33.20 -25.30
CA GLY A 37 -12.49 34.16 -24.96
C GLY A 37 -12.25 34.42 -23.46
N SER A 38 -12.98 33.74 -22.55
CA SER A 38 -12.88 33.99 -21.11
C SER A 38 -13.16 32.75 -20.24
N LEU A 39 -12.58 32.76 -19.04
CA LEU A 39 -12.78 31.75 -17.99
C LEU A 39 -13.48 32.35 -16.79
N SER A 40 -14.38 31.58 -16.17
CA SER A 40 -14.99 31.93 -14.89
C SER A 40 -13.95 31.96 -13.75
N PRO A 41 -14.21 32.70 -12.65
CA PRO A 41 -13.29 32.74 -11.51
C PRO A 41 -12.94 31.35 -10.96
N ARG A 42 -13.93 30.46 -10.86
CA ARG A 42 -13.71 29.09 -10.39
C ARG A 42 -12.80 28.27 -11.30
N GLN A 43 -12.90 28.45 -12.61
CA GLN A 43 -12.01 27.79 -13.57
C GLN A 43 -10.58 28.30 -13.44
N GLN A 44 -10.39 29.59 -13.17
CA GLN A 44 -9.06 30.17 -12.94
C GLN A 44 -8.42 29.62 -11.65
N GLU A 45 -9.20 29.44 -10.58
CA GLU A 45 -8.72 28.79 -9.35
C GLU A 45 -8.26 27.36 -9.61
N ILE A 46 -9.06 26.56 -10.32
CA ILE A 46 -8.72 25.17 -10.63
C ILE A 46 -7.50 25.12 -11.55
N LEU A 47 -7.41 26.00 -12.55
CA LEU A 47 -6.24 26.15 -13.42
C LEU A 47 -4.97 26.39 -12.58
N GLN A 48 -5.02 27.32 -11.62
CA GLN A 48 -3.89 27.59 -10.74
C GLN A 48 -3.48 26.36 -9.91
N GLN A 49 -4.44 25.57 -9.45
CA GLN A 49 -4.15 24.32 -8.75
C GLN A 49 -3.51 23.27 -9.66
N VAL A 50 -3.96 23.18 -10.92
CA VAL A 50 -3.36 22.29 -11.93
C VAL A 50 -1.94 22.76 -12.21
N GLU A 51 -1.72 24.04 -12.52
CA GLU A 51 -0.39 24.60 -12.73
C GLU A 51 0.56 24.32 -11.56
N GLY A 52 0.08 24.44 -10.31
CA GLY A 52 0.86 24.09 -9.13
C GLY A 52 1.25 22.60 -9.06
N ARG A 53 0.41 21.69 -9.54
CA ARG A 53 0.75 20.25 -9.64
C ARG A 53 1.78 19.95 -10.73
N TRP A 54 1.93 20.86 -11.69
CA TRP A 54 2.78 20.76 -12.87
C TRP A 54 3.88 21.83 -12.90
N SER A 55 4.17 22.43 -11.74
CA SER A 55 5.26 23.39 -11.58
C SER A 55 6.62 22.70 -11.68
N ASP A 56 7.69 23.47 -11.90
CA ASP A 56 9.03 22.90 -12.01
C ASP A 56 9.47 22.25 -10.68
N GLU A 57 9.05 22.81 -9.55
CA GLU A 57 9.24 22.23 -8.22
C GLU A 57 8.50 20.91 -8.07
N ALA A 58 7.25 20.83 -8.52
CA ALA A 58 6.45 19.61 -8.44
C ALA A 58 7.02 18.49 -9.32
N LEU A 59 7.45 18.83 -10.54
CA LEU A 59 8.10 17.88 -11.45
C LEU A 59 9.44 17.41 -10.89
N LYS A 60 10.25 18.32 -10.34
CA LYS A 60 11.51 17.98 -9.67
C LYS A 60 11.26 17.04 -8.48
N SER A 61 10.24 17.33 -7.66
CA SER A 61 9.87 16.46 -6.54
C SER A 61 9.50 15.05 -6.99
N ARG A 62 8.75 14.90 -8.11
CA ARG A 62 8.40 13.59 -8.67
C ARG A 62 9.64 12.84 -9.20
N ALA A 63 10.55 13.55 -9.85
CA ALA A 63 11.81 12.98 -10.34
C ALA A 63 12.67 12.49 -9.16
N THR A 64 12.89 13.36 -8.16
CA THR A 64 13.64 13.01 -6.95
C THR A 64 13.00 11.83 -6.20
N TRP A 65 11.68 11.79 -6.10
CA TRP A 65 10.98 10.66 -5.51
C TRP A 65 11.29 9.34 -6.24
N THR A 66 11.18 9.35 -7.57
CA THR A 66 11.48 8.18 -8.41
C THR A 66 12.93 7.73 -8.28
N GLU A 67 13.88 8.67 -8.25
CA GLU A 67 15.32 8.40 -8.07
C GLU A 67 15.64 7.87 -6.67
N SER A 68 14.96 8.39 -5.65
CA SER A 68 15.15 7.98 -4.25
C SER A 68 14.43 6.69 -3.88
N TRP A 69 13.69 6.08 -4.82
CA TRP A 69 12.89 4.89 -4.56
C TRP A 69 13.76 3.67 -4.28
N THR A 70 13.62 3.12 -3.08
CA THR A 70 14.45 2.03 -2.57
C THR A 70 13.71 0.69 -2.53
N GLU A 71 14.47 -0.40 -2.45
CA GLU A 71 13.92 -1.75 -2.25
C GLU A 71 13.16 -1.89 -0.91
N ASP A 72 13.61 -1.22 0.16
CA ASP A 72 12.87 -1.20 1.43
C ASP A 72 11.52 -0.48 1.30
N GLN A 73 11.48 0.63 0.56
CA GLN A 73 10.20 1.31 0.28
C GLN A 73 9.28 0.43 -0.56
N ASP A 74 9.78 -0.24 -1.59
CA ASP A 74 8.95 -1.15 -2.39
C ASP A 74 8.46 -2.35 -1.59
N SER A 75 9.31 -2.93 -0.73
CA SER A 75 8.93 -4.00 0.19
C SER A 75 7.81 -3.57 1.14
N LYS A 76 7.95 -2.39 1.78
CA LYS A 76 6.90 -1.80 2.64
C LYS A 76 5.61 -1.51 1.87
N PHE A 77 5.72 -1.00 0.66
CA PHE A 77 4.59 -0.73 -0.21
C PHE A 77 3.85 -2.01 -0.60
N ASN A 78 4.57 -3.05 -0.99
CA ASN A 78 4.00 -4.37 -1.29
C ASN A 78 3.31 -4.97 -0.06
N ILE A 79 3.90 -4.87 1.14
CA ILE A 79 3.26 -5.31 2.38
C ILE A 79 1.91 -4.60 2.58
N ALA A 80 1.87 -3.28 2.38
CA ALA A 80 0.64 -2.50 2.50
C ALA A 80 -0.41 -2.88 1.43
N LEU A 81 0.01 -3.06 0.18
CA LEU A 81 -0.86 -3.50 -0.92
C LEU A 81 -1.54 -4.84 -0.60
N GLN A 82 -0.77 -5.85 -0.15
CA GLN A 82 -1.31 -7.17 0.20
C GLN A 82 -2.30 -7.10 1.36
N TYR A 83 -2.01 -6.24 2.35
CA TYR A 83 -2.95 -6.01 3.44
C TYR A 83 -4.26 -5.42 2.94
N TYR A 84 -4.19 -4.35 2.15
CA TYR A 84 -5.38 -3.63 1.71
C TYR A 84 -6.20 -4.39 0.67
N ARG A 85 -5.58 -5.23 -0.16
CA ARG A 85 -6.24 -6.17 -1.08
C ARG A 85 -7.35 -6.98 -0.39
N LYS A 86 -7.13 -7.40 0.86
CA LYS A 86 -8.11 -8.19 1.62
C LYS A 86 -9.21 -7.38 2.28
N THR A 87 -8.98 -6.08 2.48
CA THR A 87 -9.91 -5.21 3.23
C THR A 87 -10.91 -4.47 2.35
N GLY A 88 -10.63 -4.36 1.05
CA GLY A 88 -11.42 -3.57 0.10
C GLY A 88 -11.12 -2.06 0.13
N TYR A 89 -10.35 -1.56 1.10
CA TYR A 89 -9.92 -0.17 1.12
C TYR A 89 -8.81 0.11 0.12
N TYR A 90 -8.77 1.36 -0.38
CA TYR A 90 -7.78 1.82 -1.36
C TYR A 90 -7.72 0.99 -2.64
N GLY A 91 -8.84 0.36 -3.05
CA GLY A 91 -8.93 -0.50 -4.23
C GLY A 91 -8.28 0.09 -5.48
N ASN A 92 -8.54 1.37 -5.78
CA ASN A 92 -7.94 2.04 -6.95
C ASN A 92 -6.40 2.00 -6.96
N ILE A 93 -5.75 2.11 -5.79
CA ILE A 93 -4.29 2.00 -5.66
C ILE A 93 -3.89 0.53 -5.73
N VAL A 94 -4.61 -0.35 -5.02
CA VAL A 94 -4.31 -1.79 -4.97
C VAL A 94 -4.32 -2.39 -6.38
N TYR A 95 -5.39 -2.18 -7.15
CA TYR A 95 -5.54 -2.74 -8.50
C TYR A 95 -4.63 -2.09 -9.55
N LYS A 96 -4.05 -0.93 -9.24
CA LYS A 96 -3.05 -0.29 -10.09
C LYS A 96 -1.68 -0.96 -9.96
N TYR A 97 -1.34 -1.50 -8.79
CA TYR A 97 0.01 -2.01 -8.49
C TYR A 97 0.08 -3.52 -8.25
N LEU A 98 -1.07 -4.21 -8.14
CA LEU A 98 -1.17 -5.66 -8.03
C LEU A 98 -1.96 -6.25 -9.21
N THR A 99 -1.54 -7.42 -9.69
CA THR A 99 -2.34 -8.26 -10.59
C THR A 99 -3.56 -8.82 -9.89
N THR A 100 -4.49 -9.40 -10.65
CA THR A 100 -5.66 -10.12 -10.10
C THR A 100 -5.24 -11.26 -9.15
N GLU A 101 -4.14 -11.97 -9.43
CA GLU A 101 -3.61 -12.98 -8.51
C GLU A 101 -2.95 -12.37 -7.26
N GLY A 102 -2.70 -11.05 -7.28
CA GLY A 102 -2.07 -10.30 -6.21
C GLY A 102 -0.57 -10.24 -6.31
N ILE A 103 -0.01 -10.33 -7.52
CA ILE A 103 1.43 -10.23 -7.74
C ILE A 103 1.78 -8.77 -7.96
N ARG A 104 2.88 -8.30 -7.37
CA ARG A 104 3.37 -6.92 -7.52
C ARG A 104 3.81 -6.68 -8.97
N CYS A 105 3.22 -5.67 -9.62
CA CYS A 105 3.66 -5.23 -10.94
C CYS A 105 5.09 -4.67 -10.87
N THR A 106 6.02 -5.20 -11.65
CA THR A 106 7.43 -4.74 -11.65
C THR A 106 7.59 -3.43 -12.42
N GLY A 107 8.62 -2.65 -12.08
CA GLY A 107 8.96 -1.40 -12.80
C GLY A 107 8.02 -0.21 -12.61
N MET A 108 6.98 -0.34 -11.77
CA MET A 108 6.03 0.74 -11.49
C MET A 108 6.27 1.36 -10.11
N THR A 109 6.85 2.56 -10.06
CA THR A 109 7.01 3.34 -8.83
C THR A 109 5.70 4.07 -8.49
N PRO A 110 5.17 3.95 -7.26
CA PRO A 110 3.99 4.71 -6.85
C PRO A 110 4.29 6.21 -6.78
N SER A 111 3.27 7.05 -6.94
CA SER A 111 3.45 8.46 -6.57
C SER A 111 3.69 8.59 -5.06
N GLU A 112 4.45 9.60 -4.65
CA GLU A 112 4.70 9.88 -3.22
C GLU A 112 3.39 10.00 -2.42
N LYS A 113 2.36 10.61 -3.03
CA LYS A 113 1.03 10.73 -2.43
C LYS A 113 0.35 9.37 -2.20
N GLU A 114 0.43 8.47 -3.17
CA GLU A 114 -0.11 7.10 -3.03
C GLU A 114 0.65 6.32 -1.96
N TYR A 115 1.98 6.43 -1.96
CA TYR A 115 2.83 5.81 -0.94
C TYR A 115 2.48 6.30 0.46
N ASN A 116 2.43 7.62 0.67
CA ASN A 116 2.12 8.22 1.96
C ASN A 116 0.75 7.77 2.46
N LYS A 117 -0.25 7.75 1.57
CA LYS A 117 -1.61 7.31 1.91
C LYS A 117 -1.66 5.82 2.29
N LEU A 118 -0.97 4.97 1.54
CA LEU A 118 -1.06 3.52 1.70
C LEU A 118 -0.13 2.97 2.80
N VAL A 119 1.06 3.54 2.98
CA VAL A 119 2.12 3.01 3.83
C VAL A 119 2.20 3.73 5.17
N LEU A 120 2.10 5.06 5.19
CA LEU A 120 2.35 5.86 6.40
C LEU A 120 1.14 5.98 7.32
N ASN A 121 0.00 5.39 6.96
CA ASN A 121 -1.14 5.33 7.87
C ASN A 121 -0.88 4.35 9.03
N LYS A 122 -1.55 4.56 10.17
CA LYS A 122 -1.35 3.77 11.40
C LYS A 122 -1.60 2.26 11.24
N TYR A 123 -2.42 1.86 10.27
CA TYR A 123 -2.79 0.46 10.05
C TYR A 123 -1.69 -0.26 9.28
N ALA A 124 -1.27 0.27 8.13
CA ALA A 124 -0.17 -0.27 7.35
C ALA A 124 1.14 -0.25 8.14
N ALA A 125 1.46 0.84 8.84
CA ALA A 125 2.63 0.91 9.71
C ALA A 125 2.64 -0.20 10.79
N GLY A 126 1.47 -0.53 11.35
CA GLY A 126 1.32 -1.65 12.30
C GLY A 126 1.61 -3.01 11.66
N VAL A 127 1.09 -3.24 10.45
CA VAL A 127 1.32 -4.48 9.69
C VAL A 127 2.80 -4.62 9.31
N ILE A 128 3.40 -3.59 8.74
CA ILE A 128 4.80 -3.57 8.31
C ILE A 128 5.71 -3.90 9.48
N ARG A 129 5.50 -3.23 10.62
CA ARG A 129 6.24 -3.51 11.85
C ARG A 129 6.11 -4.97 12.29
N ASN A 130 4.90 -5.56 12.24
CA ASN A 130 4.72 -6.95 12.63
C ASN A 130 5.46 -7.92 11.69
N ILE A 131 5.43 -7.67 10.38
CA ILE A 131 6.09 -8.53 9.38
C ILE A 131 7.61 -8.44 9.50
N GLN A 132 8.14 -7.23 9.64
CA GLN A 132 9.58 -6.96 9.75
C GLN A 132 10.13 -7.29 11.15
N SER A 133 9.30 -7.41 12.19
CA SER A 133 9.76 -7.78 13.53
C SER A 133 10.31 -9.19 13.59
N GLU A 134 11.25 -9.44 14.50
CA GLU A 134 11.78 -10.78 14.75
C GLU A 134 10.67 -11.76 15.16
N SER A 135 10.76 -12.98 14.63
CA SER A 135 9.83 -14.06 14.97
C SER A 135 10.00 -14.51 16.41
N LYS A 136 8.90 -14.59 17.16
CA LYS A 136 8.93 -14.96 18.60
C LYS A 136 9.08 -16.44 18.84
N PHE A 137 8.71 -17.25 17.85
CA PHE A 137 8.73 -18.71 17.95
C PHE A 137 9.60 -19.30 16.84
N PRO A 138 10.58 -20.15 17.17
CA PRO A 138 11.39 -20.83 16.16
C PRO A 138 10.54 -21.87 15.43
N VAL A 139 10.84 -22.08 14.15
CA VAL A 139 10.29 -23.18 13.36
C VAL A 139 10.71 -24.52 13.99
N GLY A 140 9.80 -25.48 14.03
CA GLY A 140 9.95 -26.75 14.76
C GLY A 140 9.73 -26.62 16.28
N GLY A 141 9.65 -25.40 16.82
CA GLY A 141 9.35 -25.17 18.22
C GLY A 141 7.92 -25.51 18.60
N THR A 142 7.66 -25.60 19.91
CA THR A 142 6.31 -25.81 20.45
C THR A 142 5.73 -24.54 21.06
N ALA A 143 4.43 -24.35 20.87
CA ALA A 143 3.67 -23.28 21.46
C ALA A 143 2.31 -23.79 21.94
N ILE A 144 1.59 -22.96 22.69
CA ILE A 144 0.22 -23.24 23.12
C ILE A 144 -0.66 -22.08 22.69
N PHE A 145 -1.82 -22.38 22.11
CA PHE A 145 -2.84 -21.38 21.83
C PHE A 145 -3.34 -20.75 23.14
N ARG A 146 -3.42 -19.42 23.18
CA ARG A 146 -3.96 -18.67 24.31
C ARG A 146 -5.45 -18.95 24.46
N THR A 147 -5.96 -18.71 25.67
CA THR A 147 -7.40 -18.84 25.99
C THR A 147 -8.27 -17.89 25.17
N GLY A 148 -7.75 -16.70 24.83
CA GLY A 148 -8.42 -15.73 23.96
C GLY A 148 -8.32 -16.02 22.46
N ALA A 149 -7.63 -17.08 22.03
CA ALA A 149 -7.55 -17.43 20.61
C ALA A 149 -8.93 -17.78 20.04
N ARG A 150 -9.17 -17.47 18.76
CA ARG A 150 -10.46 -17.75 18.11
C ARG A 150 -10.74 -19.26 18.00
N THR A 151 -9.69 -20.04 17.73
CA THR A 151 -9.74 -21.51 17.57
C THR A 151 -8.62 -22.18 18.36
N ASN A 152 -8.72 -23.50 18.56
CA ASN A 152 -7.69 -24.33 19.20
C ASN A 152 -7.27 -23.86 20.61
N LYS A 153 -8.14 -23.18 21.35
CA LYS A 153 -7.87 -22.62 22.68
C LYS A 153 -7.20 -23.64 23.60
N ASN A 154 -6.11 -23.23 24.26
CA ASN A 154 -5.31 -24.04 25.17
C ASN A 154 -4.72 -25.33 24.57
N LYS A 155 -4.81 -25.55 23.25
CA LYS A 155 -4.17 -26.70 22.61
C LYS A 155 -2.70 -26.42 22.34
N PRO A 156 -1.80 -27.37 22.56
CA PRO A 156 -0.42 -27.29 22.11
C PRO A 156 -0.34 -27.42 20.57
N CYS A 157 0.68 -26.82 19.98
CA CYS A 157 0.94 -26.87 18.55
C CYS A 157 2.45 -26.81 18.26
N VAL A 158 2.83 -27.30 17.08
CA VAL A 158 4.18 -27.19 16.52
C VAL A 158 4.21 -26.05 15.49
N ILE A 159 5.26 -25.24 15.51
CA ILE A 159 5.46 -24.17 14.54
C ILE A 159 6.01 -24.74 13.25
N LEU A 160 5.34 -24.48 12.12
CA LEU A 160 5.76 -24.99 10.81
C LEU A 160 6.54 -23.94 10.01
N LYS A 161 5.99 -22.73 9.90
CA LYS A 161 6.64 -21.62 9.18
C LYS A 161 6.04 -20.28 9.56
N HIS A 162 6.80 -19.22 9.29
CA HIS A 162 6.31 -17.84 9.35
C HIS A 162 5.70 -17.44 8.01
N GLY A 163 4.65 -16.61 8.05
CA GLY A 163 3.99 -16.12 6.85
C GLY A 163 4.50 -14.76 6.42
N ASN A 164 4.25 -14.46 5.14
CA ASN A 164 4.59 -13.18 4.52
C ASN A 164 3.38 -12.23 4.51
N ALA A 165 3.51 -11.10 3.81
CA ALA A 165 2.46 -10.09 3.67
C ALA A 165 1.08 -10.66 3.26
N GLU A 166 1.07 -11.65 2.36
CA GLU A 166 -0.14 -12.35 1.90
C GLU A 166 -0.93 -13.04 3.01
N HIS A 167 -0.31 -13.33 4.17
CA HIS A 167 -0.93 -14.05 5.27
C HIS A 167 -1.37 -13.10 6.40
N VAL A 168 -1.13 -11.80 6.26
CA VAL A 168 -1.56 -10.78 7.23
C VAL A 168 -3.08 -10.67 7.23
N ASN A 169 -3.66 -10.66 8.43
CA ASN A 169 -5.09 -10.40 8.64
C ASN A 169 -5.36 -9.17 9.51
N SER A 170 -4.38 -8.70 10.29
CA SER A 170 -4.57 -7.59 11.23
C SER A 170 -3.30 -6.77 11.45
N HIS A 171 -3.48 -5.48 11.71
CA HIS A 171 -2.41 -4.55 12.13
C HIS A 171 -2.11 -4.59 13.63
N ALA A 172 -2.87 -5.38 14.41
CA ALA A 172 -2.74 -5.43 15.86
C ALA A 172 -1.34 -5.87 16.30
N LYS A 173 -0.87 -5.40 17.47
CA LYS A 173 0.48 -5.71 17.96
C LYS A 173 0.72 -7.23 18.05
N GLY A 174 1.79 -7.70 17.42
CA GLY A 174 2.16 -9.12 17.41
C GLY A 174 1.28 -9.98 16.50
N ALA A 175 0.53 -9.38 15.58
CA ALA A 175 -0.25 -10.08 14.57
C ALA A 175 0.62 -10.63 13.42
N LYS A 176 1.86 -11.07 13.70
CA LYS A 176 2.75 -11.68 12.70
C LYS A 176 2.16 -13.03 12.29
N PRO A 177 1.94 -13.29 10.99
CA PRO A 177 1.33 -14.54 10.52
C PRO A 177 2.26 -15.73 10.76
N ILE A 178 1.68 -16.83 11.24
CA ILE A 178 2.42 -18.05 11.55
C ILE A 178 1.55 -19.26 11.23
N GLN A 179 2.13 -20.26 10.55
CA GLN A 179 1.47 -21.53 10.28
C GLN A 179 1.88 -22.54 11.35
N VAL A 180 0.89 -23.22 11.92
CA VAL A 180 1.10 -24.17 13.01
C VAL A 180 0.32 -25.46 12.77
N LEU A 181 0.80 -26.56 13.35
CA LEU A 181 0.07 -27.81 13.43
C LEU A 181 -0.41 -28.03 14.87
N PRO A 182 -1.71 -27.90 15.17
CA PRO A 182 -2.24 -28.26 16.47
C PRO A 182 -2.05 -29.75 16.75
N ILE A 183 -1.62 -30.12 17.96
CA ILE A 183 -1.48 -31.53 18.35
C ILE A 183 -2.86 -32.19 18.33
N GLY A 184 -2.95 -33.37 17.71
CA GLY A 184 -4.19 -34.09 17.50
C GLY A 184 -5.01 -33.60 16.29
N SER A 185 -4.45 -32.73 15.45
CA SER A 185 -5.01 -32.37 14.15
C SER A 185 -4.15 -32.96 13.02
N SER A 186 -4.78 -33.34 11.91
CA SER A 186 -4.10 -33.77 10.69
C SER A 186 -3.77 -32.61 9.74
N THR A 187 -4.31 -31.41 9.98
CA THR A 187 -4.18 -30.28 9.05
C THR A 187 -3.56 -29.05 9.71
N PRO A 188 -2.56 -28.42 9.06
CA PRO A 188 -2.03 -27.14 9.52
C PRO A 188 -3.06 -26.01 9.44
N CYS A 189 -2.91 -25.00 10.29
CA CYS A 189 -3.71 -23.78 10.21
C CYS A 189 -2.85 -22.51 10.32
N TRP A 190 -3.31 -21.44 9.68
CA TRP A 190 -2.74 -20.11 9.82
C TRP A 190 -3.32 -19.41 11.05
N THR A 191 -2.44 -18.80 11.84
CA THR A 191 -2.80 -17.95 12.97
C THR A 191 -1.83 -16.78 13.07
N GLU A 192 -1.85 -16.08 14.18
CA GLU A 192 -0.96 -14.96 14.46
C GLU A 192 -0.21 -15.21 15.77
N GLU A 193 1.05 -14.78 15.86
CA GLU A 193 1.89 -15.01 17.05
C GLU A 193 1.25 -14.50 18.35
N ARG A 194 0.48 -13.41 18.31
CA ARG A 194 -0.24 -12.89 19.49
C ARG A 194 -1.20 -13.90 20.11
N TRP A 195 -1.70 -14.87 19.33
CA TRP A 195 -2.58 -15.93 19.81
C TRP A 195 -1.85 -17.09 20.45
N LEU A 196 -0.51 -17.07 20.44
CA LEU A 196 0.34 -18.12 21.00
C LEU A 196 1.05 -17.65 22.27
N LYS A 197 1.39 -18.61 23.12
CA LYS A 197 2.30 -18.45 24.26
C LYS A 197 3.30 -19.60 24.27
N LYS A 198 4.47 -19.38 24.87
CA LYS A 198 5.48 -20.43 25.04
C LYS A 198 4.89 -21.61 25.82
N ALA A 199 5.16 -22.83 25.40
CA ALA A 199 4.82 -24.01 26.17
C ALA A 199 5.61 -23.98 27.49
N LYS A 200 4.94 -24.23 28.62
CA LYS A 200 5.65 -24.38 29.90
C LYS A 200 6.48 -25.66 29.80
N LYS A 201 7.79 -25.59 30.07
CA LYS A 201 8.56 -26.79 30.38
C LYS A 201 7.91 -27.44 31.60
N LYS A 202 7.51 -28.71 31.50
CA LYS A 202 7.26 -29.51 32.70
C LYS A 202 8.59 -29.52 33.48
N LYS A 203 8.54 -29.07 34.73
CA LYS A 203 9.62 -29.33 35.69
C LYS A 203 9.66 -30.82 35.97
#